data_AF-C3PNS8-F1
#
_entry.id   AF-C3PNS8-F1
#
_cell.length_a   1.000
_cell.length_b   1.000
_cell.length_c   1.000
_cell.angle_alpha   90.00
_cell.angle_beta   90.00
_cell.angle_gamma   90.00
#
_symmetry.space_group_name_H-M   'P 1'
#
loop_
_entity.id
_entity.type
_entity.pdbx_description
1 polymer ?
#
loop_
_entity_poly.entity_id
_entity_poly.type
_entity_poly.pdbx_seq_one_letter_code
_entity_poly.pdbx_strand_id
1 'polypeptide(L)' 'MINYSNIARDCSVDAKTVRTYLEILEDMYLGYHLYPYRSLNKRQIITGMPKFYLFDTALSKLPKEI' A
#
# COMPACT_ATOMS: atom_id res chain seq x y z
N MET A 1 -5.99 -6.65 -2.29
CA MET A 1 -6.68 -5.68 -3.17
C MET A 1 -7.08 -4.51 -2.29
N ILE A 2 -6.65 -3.27 -2.58
CA ILE A 2 -6.90 -2.12 -1.69
C ILE A 2 -8.29 -1.52 -1.91
N ASN A 3 -9.32 -1.97 -1.19
CA ASN A 3 -10.63 -1.33 -1.31
C ASN A 3 -10.68 -0.02 -0.50
N TYR A 4 -10.43 1.12 -1.16
CA TYR A 4 -10.49 2.45 -0.54
C TYR A 4 -11.83 2.75 0.13
N SER A 5 -12.95 2.33 -0.46
CA SER A 5 -14.29 2.55 0.11
C SER A 5 -14.53 1.78 1.40
N ASN A 6 -13.97 0.57 1.53
CA ASN A 6 -14.06 -0.20 2.77
C ASN A 6 -13.25 0.46 3.89
N ILE A 7 -11.98 0.83 3.59
CA ILE A 7 -11.11 1.51 4.56
C ILE A 7 -11.74 2.84 5.00
N ALA A 8 -12.26 3.61 4.04
CA ALA A 8 -12.94 4.87 4.30
C ALA A 8 -14.14 4.72 5.23
N ARG A 9 -14.94 3.66 5.03
CA ARG A 9 -16.09 3.33 5.89
C ARG A 9 -15.65 2.98 7.31
N ASP A 10 -14.62 2.15 7.45
CA ASP A 10 -14.11 1.74 8.77
C ASP A 10 -13.49 2.92 9.53
N CYS A 11 -12.85 3.85 8.81
CA CYS A 11 -12.25 5.05 9.38
C CYS A 11 -13.20 6.27 9.44
N SER A 12 -14.44 6.16 8.95
CA SER A 12 -15.41 7.27 8.86
C SER A 12 -14.86 8.53 8.16
N VAL A 13 -14.11 8.34 7.07
CA VAL A 13 -13.55 9.41 6.24
C VAL A 13 -13.94 9.22 4.77
N ASP A 14 -13.64 10.20 3.92
CA ASP A 14 -13.85 10.06 2.48
C ASP A 14 -12.80 9.14 1.82
N ALA A 15 -13.19 8.42 0.77
CA ALA A 15 -12.28 7.53 0.05
C ALA A 15 -11.09 8.27 -0.60
N LYS A 16 -11.27 9.54 -0.98
CA LYS A 16 -10.18 10.40 -1.47
C LYS A 16 -9.15 10.66 -0.38
N THR A 17 -9.59 10.87 0.86
CA THR A 17 -8.70 11.06 2.01
C THR A 17 -7.83 9.83 2.24
N VAL A 18 -8.40 8.63 2.19
CA VAL A 18 -7.63 7.38 2.30
C VAL A 18 -6.58 7.27 1.20
N ARG A 19 -6.95 7.60 -0.05
CA ARG A 19 -6.03 7.57 -1.18
C ARG A 19 -4.85 8.51 -0.98
N THR A 20 -5.11 9.78 -0.66
CA THR A 20 -4.06 10.77 -0.41
C THR A 20 -3.19 10.37 0.78
N TYR A 21 -3.76 9.75 1.82
CA TYR A 21 -2.98 9.24 2.94
C TYR A 21 -2.00 8.13 2.51
N LEU A 22 -2.43 7.18 1.67
CA LEU A 22 -1.53 6.14 1.15
C LEU A 22 -0.46 6.72 0.21
N GLU A 23 -0.78 7.74 -0.59
CA GLU A 23 0.19 8.47 -1.43
C GLU A 23 1.26 9.16 -0.55
N ILE A 24 0.86 9.80 0.55
CA ILE A 24 1.80 10.40 1.52
C ILE A 24 2.72 9.33 2.14
N LEU A 25 2.17 8.17 2.52
CA LEU A 25 2.99 7.09 3.08
C LEU A 25 4.02 6.55 2.06
N GLU A 26 3.66 6.53 0.77
CA GLU A 26 4.57 6.15 -0.31
C GLU A 26 5.67 7.21 -0.51
N ASP A 27 5.30 8.49 -0.53
CA ASP A 27 6.25 9.63 -0.62
C ASP A 27 7.22 9.68 0.57
N MET A 28 6.76 9.25 1.75
CA MET A 28 7.57 9.14 2.97
C MET A 28 8.43 7.87 3.02
N TYR A 29 8.38 6.99 2.02
CA TYR A 29 9.03 5.66 2.02
C TYR A 29 8.60 4.77 3.19
N LEU A 30 7.38 4.97 3.70
CA LEU A 30 6.76 4.14 4.75
C LEU A 30 5.86 3.04 4.17
N GLY A 31 5.65 3.03 2.86
CA GLY A 31 4.96 1.96 2.16
C GLY A 31 5.11 2.09 0.64
N TYR A 32 4.57 1.13 -0.10
CA TYR A 32 4.58 1.17 -1.57
C TYR A 32 3.44 0.36 -2.19
N HIS A 33 3.02 0.78 -3.39
CA HIS A 33 2.06 0.03 -4.20
C HIS A 33 2.76 -1.10 -4.99
N LEU A 34 2.40 -2.35 -4.69
CA LEU A 34 2.78 -3.50 -5.50
C LEU A 34 1.74 -3.72 -6.61
N TYR A 35 2.13 -3.37 -7.82
CA TYR A 35 1.35 -3.64 -9.02
C TYR A 35 1.52 -5.10 -9.48
N PRO A 36 0.45 -5.76 -9.96
CA PRO A 36 0.55 -7.11 -10.48
C PRO A 36 1.45 -7.18 -11.71
N TYR A 37 2.19 -8.29 -11.87
CA TYR A 37 2.98 -8.53 -13.06
C TYR A 37 2.10 -8.54 -14.31
N ARG A 38 2.58 -7.88 -15.37
CA ARG A 38 1.88 -7.78 -16.65
C ARG A 38 2.78 -8.23 -17.79
N SER A 39 2.36 -9.27 -18.50
CA SER A 39 2.99 -9.66 -19.78
C SER A 39 2.54 -8.71 -20.89
N LEU A 40 3.47 -8.33 -21.77
CA LEU A 40 3.26 -7.31 -22.83
C LEU A 40 2.24 -7.72 -23.91
N ASN A 41 1.87 -9.01 -24.01
CA ASN A 41 1.30 -9.58 -25.24
C ASN A 41 -0.23 -9.82 -25.25
N LYS A 42 -1.02 -9.45 -24.24
CA LYS A 42 -2.50 -9.62 -24.30
C LYS A 42 -3.26 -8.43 -23.71
N ARG A 43 -4.44 -8.19 -24.29
CA ARG A 43 -5.41 -7.08 -24.07
C ARG A 43 -5.30 -6.38 -22.72
N GLN A 44 -5.44 -5.05 -22.78
CA GLN A 44 -5.51 -4.13 -21.63
C GLN A 44 -6.78 -4.31 -20.80
N ILE A 45 -6.98 -5.48 -20.22
CA ILE A 45 -7.89 -5.64 -19.09
C ILE A 45 -7.16 -5.06 -17.88
N ILE A 46 -7.85 -4.29 -17.03
CA ILE A 46 -7.30 -3.82 -15.75
C ILE A 46 -7.21 -5.05 -14.85
N THR A 47 -6.18 -5.88 -15.03
CA THR A 47 -6.14 -7.26 -14.50
C THR A 47 -5.83 -7.35 -13.01
N GLY A 48 -5.77 -6.23 -12.28
CA GLY A 48 -5.70 -6.29 -10.82
C GLY A 48 -5.44 -4.94 -10.17
N MET A 49 -6.18 -4.68 -9.10
CA MET A 49 -5.89 -3.56 -8.20
C MET A 49 -4.61 -3.84 -7.43
N PRO A 50 -3.71 -2.85 -7.27
CA PRO A 50 -2.47 -3.02 -6.52
C PRO A 50 -2.75 -3.42 -5.07
N LYS A 51 -1.74 -4.04 -4.44
CA LYS A 51 -1.67 -4.21 -2.98
C LYS A 51 -0.78 -3.10 -2.42
N PHE A 52 -1.08 -2.62 -1.22
CA PHE A 52 -0.22 -1.67 -0.51
C PHE A 52 0.52 -2.44 0.57
N TYR A 53 1.84 -2.31 0.62
CA TYR A 53 2.67 -2.88 1.68
C TYR A 53 3.22 -1.75 2.53
N LEU A 54 3.09 -1.88 3.85
CA LEU A 54 3.75 -0.99 4.81
C LEU A 54 5.18 -1.48 5.02
N PHE A 55 6.12 -0.55 5.02
CA PHE A 55 7.51 -0.80 5.35
C PHE A 55 7.68 -0.67 6.86
N ASP A 56 7.84 -1.81 7.54
CA ASP A 56 8.26 -1.87 8.93
C ASP A 56 9.72 -2.35 8.96
N THR A 57 10.60 -1.58 9.61
CA THR A 57 12.00 -1.97 9.75
C THR A 57 12.21 -3.06 10.78
N ALA A 58 11.15 -3.44 11.52
CA ALA A 58 11.16 -4.43 12.59
C ALA A 58 12.50 -4.34 13.33
N LEU A 59 12.68 -3.29 14.14
CA LEU A 59 13.85 -3.14 15.01
C LEU A 59 13.91 -4.36 15.94
N SER A 60 14.52 -5.42 15.42
CA SER A 60 14.90 -6.62 16.13
C SER A 60 15.76 -6.11 17.25
N LYS A 61 15.37 -6.39 18.50
CA LYS A 61 16.19 -6.12 19.67
C LYS A 61 17.59 -6.68 19.40
N LEU A 62 18.52 -5.82 19.01
CA LEU A 62 19.94 -6.14 19.06
C LEU A 62 20.20 -6.41 20.55
N PRO A 63 20.71 -7.58 20.94
CA PRO A 63 21.06 -7.83 22.32
C PRO A 63 22.00 -6.69 22.77
N LYS A 64 21.61 -6.00 23.85
CA LYS A 64 22.48 -5.04 24.50
C LYS A 64 23.55 -5.83 25.26
N GLU A 65 24.62 -6.21 24.58
CA GLU A 65 25.85 -6.66 25.22
C GLU A 65 27.05 -6.12 24.44
N ILE A 66 27.63 -5.03 24.93
CA ILE A 66 28.97 -4.97 25.52
C ILE A 66 28.91 -3.98 26.69
#